data_AF-B4YSZ5-F1
#
_entry.id   AF-B4YSZ5-F1
#
_cell.length_a   1.000
_cell.length_b   1.000
_cell.length_c   1.000
_cell.angle_alpha   90.00
_cell.angle_beta   90.00
_cell.angle_gamma   90.00
#
_symmetry.space_group_name_H-M   'P 1'
#
loop_
_entity.id
_entity.type
_entity.pdbx_description
1 polymer ?
#
loop_
_entity_poly.entity_id
_entity_poly.type
_entity_poly.pdbx_seq_one_letter_code
_entity_poly.pdbx_strand_id
1 'polypeptide(L)'
;VAQFWDGRAEDLKQQAKGPVQASVEMNNTPEMTMKAVKSMPEYTTLFKKAFPGQADPVTFDNMAEAIEAFEATLITPDALFDHYLRGSMNALTAAQKDGLKIFMDKGCVSCHGGINMGGEAYFPFGLVEKPRAEIMAGDIGRYKITQSKSDEHVPKSPSLRNIELTPPYFHSGKV
;
A
#
# COMPACT_ATOMS: atom_id res chain seq x y z
N VAL A 1 1.53 4.41 10.03
CA VAL A 1 0.83 4.25 8.75
C VAL A 1 0.86 2.77 8.40
N ALA A 2 -0.27 2.20 7.97
CA ALA A 2 -0.51 0.75 7.82
C ALA A 2 -0.71 0.33 6.35
N GLN A 3 -0.70 -0.97 6.07
CA GLN A 3 -0.89 -1.59 4.75
C GLN A 3 -2.30 -2.15 4.54
N PHE A 4 -2.61 -2.47 3.28
CA PHE A 4 -3.95 -2.78 2.76
C PHE A 4 -4.94 -1.60 2.80
N TRP A 5 -6.09 -1.78 2.14
CA TRP A 5 -7.18 -0.80 2.08
C TRP A 5 -7.84 -0.54 3.44
N ASP A 6 -7.87 -1.54 4.32
CA ASP A 6 -8.44 -1.45 5.67
C ASP A 6 -7.40 -1.12 6.74
N GLY A 7 -6.11 -1.10 6.39
CA GLY A 7 -5.03 -0.76 7.31
C GLY A 7 -4.76 -1.82 8.38
N ARG A 8 -4.99 -3.11 8.08
CA ARG A 8 -4.90 -4.21 9.05
C ARG A 8 -3.48 -4.70 9.38
N ALA A 9 -2.49 -4.33 8.57
CA ALA A 9 -1.09 -4.68 8.80
C ALA A 9 -0.29 -3.40 9.08
N GLU A 10 0.52 -3.37 10.14
CA GLU A 10 1.18 -2.15 10.61
C GLU A 10 2.32 -1.69 9.71
N ASP A 11 3.00 -2.61 9.03
CA ASP A 11 4.14 -2.37 8.15
C ASP A 11 4.18 -3.38 6.97
N LEU A 12 5.21 -3.28 6.12
CA LEU A 12 5.36 -4.16 4.94
C LEU A 12 5.73 -5.59 5.37
N LYS A 13 6.53 -5.74 6.42
CA LYS A 13 6.86 -7.06 6.99
C LYS A 13 5.62 -7.82 7.44
N GLN A 14 4.70 -7.19 8.18
CA GLN A 14 3.45 -7.83 8.57
C GLN A 14 2.56 -8.09 7.35
N GLN A 15 2.52 -7.17 6.39
CA GLN A 15 1.75 -7.30 5.16
C GLN A 15 2.19 -8.52 4.33
N ALA A 16 3.50 -8.72 4.14
CA ALA A 16 4.07 -9.76 3.27
C ALA A 16 3.66 -11.19 3.69
N LYS A 17 3.34 -11.39 4.97
CA LYS A 17 2.85 -12.68 5.50
C LYS A 17 1.42 -13.01 5.06
N GLY A 18 0.61 -12.00 4.76
CA GLY A 18 -0.81 -12.17 4.41
C GLY A 18 -1.01 -12.92 3.09
N PRO A 19 -0.49 -12.40 1.95
CA PRO A 19 -0.64 -13.02 0.64
C PRO A 19 -0.17 -14.46 0.54
N VAL A 20 0.90 -14.78 1.28
CA VAL A 20 1.44 -16.14 1.32
C VAL A 20 0.41 -17.14 1.87
N GLN A 21 -0.41 -16.73 2.82
CA GLN A 21 -1.31 -17.61 3.58
C GLN A 21 -2.77 -17.55 3.13
N ALA A 22 -3.20 -16.47 2.47
CA ALA A 22 -4.60 -16.34 2.07
C ALA A 22 -4.97 -17.36 0.99
N SER A 23 -6.10 -18.04 1.17
CA SER A 23 -6.56 -19.13 0.31
C SER A 23 -6.91 -18.70 -1.12
N VAL A 24 -7.21 -17.42 -1.31
CA VAL A 24 -7.52 -16.80 -2.62
C VAL A 24 -6.32 -16.06 -3.22
N GLU A 25 -5.17 -16.06 -2.55
CA GLU A 25 -3.92 -15.45 -3.02
C GLU A 25 -2.89 -16.56 -3.33
N MET A 26 -1.85 -16.75 -2.51
CA MET A 26 -0.83 -17.78 -2.76
C MET A 26 -1.17 -19.14 -2.16
N ASN A 27 -2.10 -19.19 -1.18
CA ASN A 27 -2.60 -20.41 -0.55
C ASN A 27 -1.51 -21.38 -0.06
N ASN A 28 -0.51 -20.87 0.66
CA ASN A 28 0.59 -21.65 1.24
C ASN A 28 0.60 -21.55 2.78
N THR A 29 1.45 -22.31 3.46
CA THR A 29 1.67 -22.17 4.91
C THR A 29 3.11 -21.70 5.19
N PRO A 30 3.37 -21.08 6.36
CA PRO A 30 4.73 -20.71 6.76
C PRO A 30 5.70 -21.90 6.70
N GLU A 31 5.26 -23.08 7.16
CA GLU A 31 6.06 -24.30 7.20
C GLU A 31 6.42 -24.79 5.80
N MET A 32 5.42 -24.85 4.91
CA MET A 32 5.62 -25.30 3.53
C MET A 32 6.47 -24.31 2.74
N THR A 33 6.27 -23.00 2.95
CA THR A 33 7.11 -21.95 2.36
C THR A 33 8.56 -22.11 2.80
N MET A 34 8.81 -22.23 4.10
CA MET A 34 10.18 -22.36 4.61
C MET A 34 10.83 -23.69 4.24
N LYS A 35 10.05 -24.77 4.12
CA LYS A 35 10.54 -26.05 3.58
C LYS A 35 11.06 -25.89 2.15
N ALA A 36 10.32 -25.18 1.29
CA ALA A 36 10.74 -24.92 -0.08
C ALA A 36 12.02 -24.05 -0.11
N VAL A 37 12.07 -22.95 0.64
CA VAL A 37 13.27 -22.09 0.73
C VAL A 37 14.49 -22.86 1.25
N LYS A 38 14.32 -23.67 2.29
CA LYS A 38 15.40 -24.51 2.87
C LYS A 38 15.89 -25.60 1.90
N SER A 39 15.06 -26.06 0.96
CA SER A 39 15.49 -27.05 -0.05
C SER A 39 16.40 -26.49 -1.14
N MET A 40 16.60 -25.17 -1.20
CA MET A 40 17.46 -24.51 -2.18
C MET A 40 18.78 -24.04 -1.52
N PRO A 41 19.94 -24.67 -1.82
CA PRO A 41 21.23 -24.31 -1.21
C PRO A 41 21.65 -22.85 -1.43
N GLU A 42 21.27 -22.27 -2.55
CA GLU A 42 21.53 -20.86 -2.85
C GLU A 42 20.77 -19.94 -1.88
N TYR A 43 19.48 -20.17 -1.65
CA TYR A 43 18.69 -19.39 -0.71
C TYR A 43 19.22 -19.50 0.72
N THR A 44 19.53 -20.71 1.20
CA THR A 44 20.11 -20.86 2.54
C THR A 44 21.42 -20.08 2.70
N THR A 45 22.24 -19.99 1.65
CA THR A 45 23.44 -19.16 1.62
C THR A 45 23.11 -17.66 1.66
N LEU A 46 22.15 -17.21 0.85
CA LEU A 46 21.71 -15.81 0.80
C LEU A 46 21.09 -15.35 2.13
N PHE A 47 20.27 -16.17 2.78
CA PHE A 47 19.69 -15.86 4.09
C PHE A 47 20.75 -15.75 5.18
N LYS A 48 21.77 -16.62 5.20
CA LYS A 48 22.90 -16.49 6.13
C LYS A 48 23.69 -15.19 5.91
N LYS A 49 23.80 -14.74 4.67
CA LYS A 49 24.45 -13.47 4.32
C LYS A 49 23.59 -12.26 4.72
N ALA A 50 22.28 -12.33 4.50
CA ALA A 50 21.35 -11.24 4.81
C ALA A 50 21.12 -11.07 6.32
N PHE A 51 21.12 -12.18 7.08
CA PHE A 51 20.85 -12.21 8.52
C PHE A 51 22.01 -12.82 9.31
N PRO A 52 23.20 -12.19 9.31
CA PRO A 52 24.36 -12.71 10.01
C PRO A 52 24.14 -12.75 11.53
N GLY A 53 24.70 -13.75 12.20
CA GLY A 53 24.61 -13.91 13.66
C GLY A 53 23.37 -14.64 14.17
N GLN A 54 22.41 -14.95 13.32
CA GLN A 54 21.28 -15.82 13.67
C GLN A 54 21.63 -17.31 13.47
N ALA A 55 21.26 -18.16 14.43
CA ALA A 55 21.54 -19.60 14.36
C ALA A 55 20.71 -20.32 13.27
N ASP A 56 19.43 -19.95 13.11
CA ASP A 56 18.57 -20.38 11.99
C ASP A 56 17.99 -19.15 11.29
N PRO A 57 18.66 -18.61 10.26
CA PRO A 57 18.20 -17.41 9.57
C PRO A 57 17.08 -17.68 8.55
N VAL A 58 16.79 -18.94 8.19
CA VAL A 58 15.75 -19.24 7.18
C VAL A 58 14.40 -19.40 7.87
N THR A 59 13.80 -18.27 8.20
CA THR A 59 12.51 -18.17 8.91
C THR A 59 11.50 -17.38 8.09
N PHE A 60 10.22 -17.59 8.41
CA PHE A 60 9.13 -16.87 7.75
C PHE A 60 9.18 -15.36 8.04
N ASP A 61 9.66 -14.99 9.23
CA ASP A 61 9.85 -13.59 9.62
C ASP A 61 10.99 -12.92 8.83
N ASN A 62 12.11 -13.60 8.65
CA ASN A 62 13.23 -13.09 7.86
C ASN A 62 12.88 -13.02 6.36
N MET A 63 12.04 -13.93 5.86
CA MET A 63 11.49 -13.81 4.50
C MET A 63 10.68 -12.52 4.36
N ALA A 64 9.78 -12.25 5.30
CA ALA A 64 8.98 -11.03 5.28
C ALA A 64 9.84 -9.76 5.43
N GLU A 65 10.88 -9.80 6.26
CA GLU A 65 11.84 -8.69 6.42
C GLU A 65 12.69 -8.45 5.16
N ALA A 66 13.12 -9.52 4.48
CA ALA A 66 13.84 -9.39 3.21
C ALA A 66 12.95 -8.80 2.11
N ILE A 67 11.66 -9.16 2.07
CA ILE A 67 10.68 -8.58 1.14
C ILE A 67 10.47 -7.10 1.47
N GLU A 68 10.24 -6.75 2.72
CA GLU A 68 10.09 -5.35 3.16
C GLU A 68 11.32 -4.51 2.79
N ALA A 69 12.54 -5.03 3.02
CA ALA A 69 13.76 -4.34 2.66
C ALA A 69 13.88 -4.09 1.15
N PHE A 70 13.42 -5.03 0.32
CA PHE A 70 13.36 -4.84 -1.13
C PHE A 70 12.28 -3.82 -1.52
N GLU A 71 11.07 -3.92 -0.96
CA GLU A 71 9.96 -3.00 -1.24
C GLU A 71 10.26 -1.56 -0.80
N ALA A 72 11.05 -1.38 0.27
CA ALA A 72 11.55 -0.06 0.69
C ALA A 72 12.41 0.62 -0.39
N THR A 73 12.97 -0.13 -1.33
CA THR A 73 13.71 0.43 -2.49
C THR A 73 12.80 0.80 -3.66
N LEU A 74 11.55 0.32 -3.68
CA LEU A 74 10.59 0.54 -4.76
C LEU A 74 9.89 1.90 -4.63
N ILE A 75 10.70 2.96 -4.53
CA ILE A 75 10.24 4.34 -4.53
C ILE A 75 10.37 4.93 -5.94
N THR A 76 9.51 5.90 -6.25
CA THR A 76 9.51 6.59 -7.55
C THR A 76 9.77 8.08 -7.35
N PRO A 77 11.03 8.48 -7.11
CA PRO A 77 11.38 9.90 -7.00
C PRO A 77 11.26 10.61 -8.36
N ASP A 78 11.45 11.93 -8.34
CA ASP A 78 11.60 12.75 -9.55
C ASP A 78 10.38 12.79 -10.49
N ALA A 79 9.17 12.64 -9.93
CA ALA A 79 7.98 13.02 -10.66
C ALA A 79 8.01 14.52 -11.01
N LEU A 80 7.38 14.93 -12.12
CA LEU A 80 7.29 16.35 -12.50
C LEU A 80 6.71 17.22 -11.38
N PHE A 81 5.75 16.68 -10.62
CA PHE A 81 5.20 17.33 -9.43
C PHE A 81 6.25 17.51 -8.33
N ASP A 82 7.13 16.53 -8.09
CA ASP A 82 8.21 16.65 -7.10
C ASP A 82 9.26 17.69 -7.52
N HIS A 83 9.57 17.80 -8.81
CA HIS A 83 10.40 18.90 -9.33
C HIS A 83 9.75 20.25 -9.12
N TYR A 84 8.44 20.37 -9.38
CA TYR A 84 7.67 21.58 -9.14
C TYR A 84 7.69 21.98 -7.66
N LEU A 85 7.48 21.02 -6.73
CA LEU A 85 7.57 21.25 -5.28
C LEU A 85 8.97 21.69 -4.83
N ARG A 86 10.04 21.26 -5.52
CA ARG A 86 11.43 21.68 -5.28
C ARG A 86 11.79 23.03 -5.93
N GLY A 87 10.83 23.75 -6.50
CA GLY A 87 11.01 25.10 -7.04
C GLY A 87 11.22 25.17 -8.56
N SER A 88 11.23 24.04 -9.27
CA SER A 88 11.25 24.02 -10.74
C SER A 88 9.87 24.36 -11.29
N MET A 89 9.52 25.66 -11.26
CA MET A 89 8.17 26.14 -11.62
C MET A 89 7.74 25.77 -13.05
N ASN A 90 8.69 25.47 -13.94
CA ASN A 90 8.42 25.06 -15.32
C ASN A 90 8.27 23.53 -15.51
N ALA A 91 8.39 22.74 -14.44
CA ALA A 91 8.21 21.29 -14.50
C ALA A 91 6.76 20.87 -14.80
N LEU A 92 5.78 21.71 -14.43
CA LEU A 92 4.37 21.53 -14.78
C LEU A 92 3.95 22.49 -15.88
N THR A 93 3.09 22.00 -16.77
CA THR A 93 2.38 22.83 -17.76
C THR A 93 1.36 23.74 -17.07
N ALA A 94 0.86 24.75 -17.79
CA ALA A 94 -0.21 25.62 -17.28
C ALA A 94 -1.46 24.83 -16.88
N ALA A 95 -1.91 23.89 -17.72
CA ALA A 95 -3.06 23.04 -17.43
C ALA A 95 -2.85 22.16 -16.19
N GLN A 96 -1.65 21.63 -15.97
CA GLN A 96 -1.33 20.85 -14.76
C GLN A 96 -1.36 21.72 -13.50
N LYS A 97 -0.92 22.98 -13.58
CA LYS A 97 -1.00 23.93 -12.46
C LYS A 97 -2.46 24.31 -12.16
N ASP A 98 -3.28 24.50 -13.18
CA ASP A 98 -4.71 24.74 -13.02
C ASP A 98 -5.40 23.53 -12.35
N GLY A 99 -5.05 22.32 -12.77
CA GLY A 99 -5.51 21.08 -12.13
C GLY A 99 -5.08 20.97 -10.66
N LEU A 100 -3.83 21.29 -10.34
CA LEU A 100 -3.34 21.36 -8.97
C LEU A 100 -4.12 22.39 -8.14
N LYS A 101 -4.41 23.56 -8.70
CA LYS A 101 -5.23 24.59 -8.03
C LYS A 101 -6.63 24.05 -7.72
N ILE A 102 -7.28 23.41 -8.69
CA ILE A 102 -8.59 22.78 -8.49
C ILE A 102 -8.52 21.71 -7.39
N PHE A 103 -7.49 20.86 -7.41
CA PHE A 103 -7.29 19.80 -6.41
C PHE A 103 -7.19 20.36 -4.98
N MET A 104 -6.46 21.47 -4.82
CA MET A 104 -6.34 22.16 -3.53
C MET A 104 -7.66 22.85 -3.14
N ASP A 105 -8.24 23.65 -4.03
CA ASP A 105 -9.44 24.44 -3.75
C ASP A 105 -10.69 23.58 -3.48
N LYS A 106 -10.77 22.39 -4.10
CA LYS A 106 -11.84 21.42 -3.87
C LYS A 106 -11.62 20.58 -2.60
N GLY A 107 -10.51 20.78 -1.89
CA GLY A 107 -10.23 20.11 -0.62
C GLY A 107 -9.72 18.67 -0.75
N CYS A 108 -9.27 18.23 -1.92
CA CYS A 108 -8.75 16.87 -2.12
C CYS A 108 -7.51 16.60 -1.25
N VAL A 109 -6.72 17.65 -0.98
CA VAL A 109 -5.54 17.63 -0.10
C VAL A 109 -5.87 17.24 1.35
N SER A 110 -7.14 17.37 1.79
CA SER A 110 -7.57 16.97 3.13
C SER A 110 -7.43 15.47 3.39
N CYS A 111 -7.53 14.65 2.33
CA CYS A 111 -7.35 13.19 2.41
C CYS A 111 -6.09 12.70 1.68
N HIS A 112 -5.61 13.49 0.71
CA HIS A 112 -4.50 13.15 -0.19
C HIS A 112 -3.36 14.17 -0.11
N GLY A 113 -2.83 14.34 1.10
CA GLY A 113 -1.66 15.18 1.37
C GLY A 113 -0.38 14.37 1.63
N GLY A 114 0.64 15.05 2.14
CA GLY A 114 1.88 14.41 2.58
C GLY A 114 2.77 13.94 1.43
N ILE A 115 3.83 13.19 1.79
CA ILE A 115 4.85 12.76 0.82
C ILE A 115 4.28 11.84 -0.25
N ASN A 116 3.25 11.06 0.08
CA ASN A 116 2.69 10.05 -0.81
C ASN A 116 1.34 10.49 -1.42
N MET A 117 0.93 11.75 -1.23
CA MET A 117 -0.35 12.26 -1.74
C MET A 117 -1.54 11.40 -1.30
N GLY A 118 -1.59 11.07 -0.01
CA GLY A 118 -2.49 10.08 0.61
C GLY A 118 -1.73 8.95 1.29
N GLY A 119 -2.45 7.93 1.76
CA GLY A 119 -1.86 6.78 2.45
C GLY A 119 -1.69 6.94 3.96
N GLU A 120 -2.04 8.09 4.53
CA GLU A 120 -1.68 8.43 5.91
C GLU A 120 -2.83 8.27 6.92
N ALA A 121 -4.08 8.26 6.47
CA ALA A 121 -5.26 8.23 7.32
C ALA A 121 -6.46 7.50 6.66
N TYR A 122 -7.51 7.31 7.45
CA TYR A 122 -8.75 6.64 7.06
C TYR A 122 -9.88 7.64 6.95
N PHE A 123 -10.69 7.53 5.90
CA PHE A 123 -11.79 8.46 5.66
C PHE A 123 -13.03 7.71 5.17
N PRO A 124 -14.25 8.15 5.52
CA PRO A 124 -15.47 7.56 4.99
C PRO A 124 -15.51 7.63 3.47
N PHE A 125 -15.63 6.47 2.81
CA PHE A 125 -15.84 6.41 1.38
C PHE A 125 -17.32 6.65 1.08
N GLY A 126 -17.62 7.89 0.71
CA GLY A 126 -18.98 8.42 0.62
C GLY A 126 -19.35 9.40 1.72
N LEU A 127 -18.40 10.24 2.15
CA LEU A 127 -18.57 11.25 3.19
C LEU A 127 -19.77 12.18 2.96
N VAL A 128 -20.00 12.59 1.71
CA VAL A 128 -21.10 13.48 1.33
C VAL A 128 -22.19 12.71 0.59
N GLU A 129 -21.79 11.94 -0.42
CA GLU A 129 -22.68 11.12 -1.23
C GLU A 129 -22.13 9.70 -1.30
N LYS A 130 -23.01 8.71 -1.09
CA LYS A 130 -22.61 7.30 -1.13
C LYS A 130 -22.33 6.87 -2.58
N PRO A 131 -21.15 6.28 -2.87
CA PRO A 131 -20.87 5.71 -4.18
C PRO A 131 -21.88 4.63 -4.58
N ARG A 132 -21.99 4.38 -5.88
CA ARG A 132 -22.83 3.30 -6.42
C ARG A 132 -22.45 1.96 -5.79
N ALA A 133 -23.45 1.09 -5.64
CA ALA A 133 -23.28 -0.22 -4.99
C ALA A 133 -22.18 -1.06 -5.63
N GLU A 134 -22.01 -0.98 -6.96
CA GLU A 134 -20.93 -1.70 -7.66
C GLU A 134 -19.53 -1.24 -7.21
N ILE A 135 -19.35 0.05 -6.94
CA ILE A 135 -18.07 0.63 -6.49
C ILE A 135 -17.84 0.30 -5.01
N MET A 136 -18.90 0.22 -4.20
CA MET A 136 -18.80 -0.21 -2.80
C MET A 136 -18.47 -1.70 -2.68
N ALA A 137 -18.94 -2.52 -3.63
CA ALA A 137 -18.72 -3.97 -3.71
C ALA A 137 -19.08 -4.76 -2.44
N GLY A 138 -19.98 -4.22 -1.62
CA GLY A 138 -20.36 -4.82 -0.32
C GLY A 138 -19.24 -4.81 0.73
N ASP A 139 -18.12 -4.13 0.49
CA ASP A 139 -16.99 -4.09 1.42
C ASP A 139 -17.25 -3.08 2.55
N ILE A 140 -17.39 -3.57 3.78
CA ILE A 140 -17.56 -2.77 5.00
C ILE A 140 -16.23 -2.21 5.54
N GLY A 141 -15.12 -2.48 4.87
CA GLY A 141 -13.82 -1.84 5.10
C GLY A 141 -13.23 -2.13 6.47
N ARG A 142 -12.72 -1.07 7.11
CA ARG A 142 -11.99 -1.13 8.38
C ARG A 142 -12.80 -1.68 9.55
N TYR A 143 -14.13 -1.61 9.50
CA TYR A 143 -15.03 -2.29 10.45
C TYR A 143 -14.68 -3.76 10.66
N LYS A 144 -14.26 -4.49 9.59
CA LYS A 144 -13.86 -5.91 9.70
C LYS A 144 -12.76 -6.13 10.74
N ILE A 145 -11.92 -5.12 10.96
CA ILE A 145 -10.76 -5.17 11.84
C ILE A 145 -11.11 -4.60 13.22
N THR A 146 -11.81 -3.47 13.28
CA THR A 146 -12.00 -2.73 14.53
C THR A 146 -13.32 -3.06 15.24
N GLN A 147 -14.31 -3.60 14.52
CA GLN A 147 -15.69 -3.80 14.99
C GLN A 147 -16.36 -2.50 15.50
N SER A 148 -15.79 -1.33 15.19
CA SER A 148 -16.37 -0.04 15.53
C SER A 148 -17.28 0.44 14.41
N LYS A 149 -18.54 0.74 14.72
CA LYS A 149 -19.52 1.27 13.74
C LYS A 149 -19.03 2.55 13.04
N SER A 150 -18.17 3.34 13.68
CA SER A 150 -17.57 4.54 13.07
C SER A 150 -16.66 4.21 11.88
N ASP A 151 -16.20 2.97 11.75
CA ASP A 151 -15.22 2.53 10.76
C ASP A 151 -15.86 1.74 9.60
N GLU A 152 -17.20 1.73 9.54
CA GLU A 152 -17.95 1.14 8.44
C GLU A 152 -17.72 1.96 7.16
N HIS A 153 -17.23 1.29 6.12
CA HIS A 153 -16.85 1.91 4.84
C HIS A 153 -15.80 3.02 4.98
N VAL A 154 -14.87 2.89 5.92
CA VAL A 154 -13.76 3.84 6.13
C VAL A 154 -12.42 3.23 5.68
N PRO A 155 -12.11 3.20 4.37
CA PRO A 155 -10.81 2.74 3.90
C PRO A 155 -9.72 3.76 4.21
N LYS A 156 -8.47 3.31 4.12
CA LYS A 156 -7.29 4.16 4.03
C LYS A 156 -7.36 4.96 2.74
N SER A 157 -7.06 6.27 2.78
CA SER A 157 -6.88 7.02 1.53
C SER A 157 -5.69 6.43 0.77
N PRO A 158 -5.82 6.09 -0.53
CA PRO A 158 -4.68 5.58 -1.28
C PRO A 158 -3.67 6.69 -1.56
N SER A 159 -2.42 6.30 -1.79
CA SER A 159 -1.46 7.17 -2.46
C SER A 159 -1.95 7.48 -3.87
N LEU A 160 -1.84 8.74 -4.29
CA LEU A 160 -2.08 9.13 -5.68
C LEU A 160 -0.80 9.15 -6.52
N ARG A 161 0.36 8.79 -5.94
CA ARG A 161 1.58 8.61 -6.75
C ARG A 161 1.35 7.47 -7.74
N ASN A 162 1.75 7.70 -8.99
CA ASN A 162 1.62 6.75 -10.09
C ASN A 162 0.17 6.33 -10.41
N ILE A 163 -0.84 7.10 -9.97
CA ILE A 163 -2.26 6.74 -10.18
C ILE A 163 -2.61 6.51 -11.66
N GLU A 164 -2.01 7.27 -12.58
CA GLU A 164 -2.23 7.11 -14.03
C GLU A 164 -1.77 5.74 -14.57
N LEU A 165 -0.94 5.01 -13.82
CA LEU A 165 -0.37 3.71 -14.18
C LEU A 165 -1.04 2.53 -13.48
N THR A 166 -1.99 2.78 -12.57
CA THR A 166 -2.62 1.73 -11.75
C THR A 166 -4.15 1.67 -11.88
N PRO A 167 -4.73 1.65 -13.10
CA PRO A 167 -6.13 1.30 -13.27
C PRO A 167 -6.36 -0.22 -13.06
N PRO A 168 -7.57 -0.66 -12.69
CA PRO A 168 -8.75 0.15 -12.35
C PRO A 168 -8.69 0.72 -10.92
N TYR A 169 -9.53 1.69 -10.61
CA TYR A 169 -9.53 2.49 -9.39
C TYR A 169 -10.52 2.02 -8.32
N PHE A 170 -10.30 2.55 -7.10
CA PHE A 170 -10.95 2.18 -5.84
C PHE A 170 -10.68 0.73 -5.41
N HIS A 171 -11.06 0.38 -4.18
CA HIS A 171 -10.86 -0.97 -3.64
C HIS A 171 -11.61 -2.06 -4.42
N SER A 172 -12.67 -1.67 -5.15
CA SER A 172 -13.47 -2.58 -5.97
C SER A 172 -12.90 -2.80 -7.38
N GLY A 173 -11.99 -1.94 -7.85
CA GLY A 173 -11.43 -2.03 -9.21
C GLY A 173 -12.48 -1.92 -10.32
N LYS A 174 -13.52 -1.10 -10.12
CA LYS A 174 -14.67 -0.98 -11.05
C LYS A 174 -14.66 0.29 -11.90
N VAL A 175 -13.68 1.17 -11.72
CA VAL A 175 -13.55 2.45 -12.43
C VAL A 175 -12.26 2.52 -13.20
#